data_AF-A0A343LEP0-F1
#
_entry.id   AF-A0A343LEP0-F1
#
_cell.length_a   1.000
_cell.length_b   1.000
_cell.length_c   1.000
_cell.angle_alpha   90.00
_cell.angle_beta   90.00
_cell.angle_gamma   90.00
#
_symmetry.space_group_name_H-M   'P 1'
#
loop_
_entity.id
_entity.type
_entity.pdbx_description
1 polymer ?
#
loop_
_entity_poly.entity_id
_entity_poly.type
_entity_poly.pdbx_seq_one_letter_code
_entity_poly.pdbx_strand_id
1 'polypeptide(L)' 'MAVVTLNNHFTLASMTPIILLVFAACEAALGLSLLVMVSNTYGTDYVQNLNLLQC' A
#
# COMPACT_ATOMS: atom_id res chain seq x y z
N MET A 1 25.16 -30.02 -6.85
CA MET A 1 25.38 -28.78 -6.05
C MET A 1 24.45 -27.63 -6.46
N ALA A 2 24.07 -27.49 -7.75
CA ALA A 2 23.18 -26.42 -8.21
C ALA A 2 21.71 -26.48 -7.70
N VAL A 3 21.19 -27.69 -7.41
CA VAL A 3 19.81 -27.85 -6.90
C VAL A 3 19.66 -27.30 -5.47
N VAL A 4 20.69 -27.43 -4.63
CA VAL A 4 20.68 -26.93 -3.24
C VAL A 4 20.71 -25.40 -3.21
N THR A 5 21.47 -24.76 -4.11
CA THR A 5 21.52 -23.30 -4.21
C THR A 5 20.21 -22.70 -4.72
N LEU A 6 19.52 -23.37 -5.65
CA LEU A 6 18.17 -22.96 -6.12
C LEU A 6 17.12 -23.10 -5.02
N ASN A 7 17.16 -24.18 -4.23
CA ASN A 7 16.23 -24.38 -3.12
C ASN A 7 16.37 -23.30 -2.05
N ASN A 8 17.62 -22.95 -1.70
CA ASN A 8 17.89 -21.88 -0.73
C ASN A 8 17.48 -20.48 -1.23
N HIS A 9 17.55 -20.23 -2.54
CA HIS A 9 17.05 -18.99 -3.15
C HIS A 9 15.52 -18.94 -3.15
N PHE A 10 14.84 -20.07 -3.33
CA PHE A 10 13.38 -20.15 -3.24
C PHE A 10 12.87 -19.92 -1.81
N THR A 11 13.56 -20.45 -0.79
CA THR A 11 13.23 -20.18 0.62
C THR A 11 13.54 -18.75 1.06
N LEU A 12 14.51 -18.08 0.43
CA LEU A 12 14.73 -16.64 0.62
C LEU A 12 13.64 -15.82 -0.09
N ALA A 13 13.23 -16.24 -1.29
CA ALA A 13 12.15 -15.61 -2.04
C ALA A 13 10.79 -15.74 -1.34
N SER A 14 10.54 -16.78 -0.53
CA SER A 14 9.27 -16.93 0.20
C SER A 14 9.01 -15.84 1.26
N MET A 15 10.03 -15.08 1.66
CA MET A 15 9.84 -13.91 2.56
C MET A 15 9.39 -12.65 1.81
N THR A 16 9.71 -12.55 0.52
CA THR A 16 9.34 -11.40 -0.33
C THR A 16 7.83 -11.13 -0.42
N PRO A 17 6.92 -12.13 -0.59
CA PRO A 17 5.49 -11.85 -0.65
C PRO A 17 4.94 -11.31 0.67
N ILE A 18 5.49 -11.73 1.81
CA ILE A 18 5.06 -11.24 3.13
C ILE A 18 5.42 -9.76 3.28
N ILE A 19 6.65 -9.38 2.88
CA ILE A 19 7.08 -7.99 2.92
C ILE A 19 6.21 -7.13 1.99
N LEU A 20 5.95 -7.58 0.76
CA LEU A 20 5.07 -6.88 -0.18
C LEU A 20 3.64 -6.73 0.36
N LEU A 21 3.10 -7.77 1.00
CA LEU A 21 1.76 -7.74 1.60
C LEU A 21 1.67 -6.70 2.72
N VAL A 22 2.69 -6.60 3.58
CA VAL A 22 2.72 -5.62 4.68
C VAL A 22 2.80 -4.20 4.13
N PHE A 23 3.63 -3.95 3.12
CA PHE A 23 3.67 -2.63 2.47
C PHE A 23 2.33 -2.28 1.82
N ALA A 24 1.69 -3.22 1.12
CA ALA A 24 0.38 -3.00 0.52
C ALA A 24 -0.70 -2.65 1.58
N ALA A 25 -0.70 -3.35 2.72
CA ALA A 25 -1.60 -3.05 3.83
C ALA A 25 -1.34 -1.66 4.43
N CYS A 26 -0.08 -1.24 4.53
CA CYS A 26 0.30 0.07 5.04
C CYS A 26 -0.20 1.19 4.10
N GLU A 27 0.07 1.09 2.80
CA GLU A 27 -0.40 2.06 1.80
C GLU A 27 -1.94 2.14 1.77
N ALA A 28 -2.63 1.01 1.91
CA ALA A 28 -4.09 1.00 2.01
C ALA A 28 -4.60 1.72 3.28
N ALA A 29 -3.96 1.50 4.43
CA ALA A 29 -4.31 2.17 5.69
C ALA A 29 -4.07 3.69 5.61
N LEU A 30 -2.95 4.10 5.01
CA LEU A 30 -2.64 5.51 4.74
C LEU A 30 -3.70 6.13 3.81
N GLY A 31 -4.02 5.46 2.71
CA GLY A 31 -5.05 5.91 1.76
C GLY A 31 -6.43 6.06 2.42
N LEU A 32 -6.84 5.11 3.25
CA LEU A 32 -8.09 5.19 4.02
C LEU A 32 -8.08 6.34 5.02
N SER A 33 -6.96 6.57 5.72
CA SER A 33 -6.85 7.70 6.67
C SER A 33 -6.99 9.05 5.97
N LEU A 34 -6.43 9.19 4.77
CA LEU A 34 -6.58 10.39 3.94
C LEU A 34 -8.02 10.53 3.46
N LEU A 35 -8.66 9.45 3.03
CA LEU A 35 -10.05 9.47 2.58
C LEU A 35 -10.99 9.90 3.72
N VAL A 36 -10.77 9.42 4.95
CA VAL A 36 -11.49 9.88 6.15
C VAL A 36 -11.26 11.37 6.40
N MET A 37 -10.05 11.89 6.24
CA MET A 37 -9.76 13.32 6.37
C MET A 37 -10.50 14.15 5.30
N VAL A 38 -10.54 13.68 4.05
CA VAL A 38 -11.30 14.32 2.96
C VAL A 38 -12.79 14.31 3.27
N SER A 39 -13.32 13.16 3.70
CA SER A 39 -14.72 13.01 4.12
C SER A 39 -15.09 13.95 5.25
N ASN A 40 -14.22 14.11 6.26
CA ASN A 40 -14.44 15.05 7.36
C ASN A 40 -14.34 16.53 6.94
N THR A 41 -13.47 16.86 5.98
CA THR A 41 -13.27 18.24 5.53
C THR A 41 -14.37 18.71 4.59
N TYR A 42 -14.84 17.81 3.73
CA TYR A 42 -15.76 18.13 2.63
C TYR A 42 -17.16 17.50 2.79
N GLY A 43 -17.38 16.74 3.87
CA GLY A 43 -18.64 16.03 4.17
C GLY A 43 -18.98 14.89 3.20
N THR A 44 -18.14 14.65 2.19
CA THR A 44 -18.37 13.68 1.12
C THR A 44 -17.03 13.13 0.61
N ASP A 45 -17.01 11.89 0.14
CA ASP A 45 -15.80 11.21 -0.35
C ASP A 45 -15.44 11.59 -1.80
N TYR A 46 -15.98 12.69 -2.32
CA TYR A 46 -15.78 13.10 -3.71
C TYR A 46 -14.43 13.79 -3.90
N VAL A 47 -13.61 13.20 -4.78
CA VAL A 47 -12.29 13.73 -5.20
C VAL A 47 -12.42 15.12 -5.86
N GLN A 48 -13.59 15.48 -6.40
CA GLN A 48 -13.85 16.78 -7.03
C GLN A 48 -13.82 17.96 -6.02
N ASN A 49 -13.98 17.69 -4.73
CA ASN A 49 -13.95 18.74 -3.70
C ASN A 49 -12.51 19.19 -3.37
N LEU A 50 -11.48 18.45 -3.82
CA LEU A 50 -10.06 18.77 -3.64
C LEU A 50 -9.54 19.85 -4.62
N ASN A 51 -10.40 20.75 -5.08
CA ASN A 51 -10.07 21.79 -6.06
C ASN A 51 -9.40 23.05 -5.46
N LEU A 52 -9.09 23.05 -4.15
CA LEU A 52 -8.49 24.21 -3.47
C LEU A 52 -7.02 24.47 -3.85
N LEU A 53 -6.34 23.49 -4.45
CA LEU A 53 -4.92 23.56 -4.84
C LEU A 53 -4.71 24.00 -6.31
N GLN A 54 -5.79 24.30 -7.05
CA GLN A 54 -5.71 24.85 -8.42
C GLN A 54 -5.62 26.38 -8.45
N CYS A 55 -5.40 27.03 -7.31
CA CYS A 55 -5.05 28.44 -7.21
C CYS A 55 -3.54 28.65 -7.39
#